data_AF-A0A962VXG0-F1
#
_entry.id   AF-A0A962VXG0-F1
#
_cell.length_a   1.000
_cell.length_b   1.000
_cell.length_c   1.000
_cell.angle_alpha   90.00
_cell.angle_beta   90.00
_cell.angle_gamma   90.00
#
_symmetry.space_group_name_H-M   'P 1'
#
loop_
_entity.id
_entity.type
_entity.pdbx_description
1 polymer ?
#
loop_
_entity_poly.entity_id
_entity_poly.type
_entity_poly.pdbx_seq_one_letter_code
_entity_poly.pdbx_strand_id
1 'polypeptide(L)'
;MSQSPDFTTMAYGLDFPKPSFAEWKAMVEKTTGKTLEQWVWTTMEQIDVNPLYTRDDIQDLKHLGYVAGVPPFLRGPYPAMYVTQPWTVRQYAGFSTAEESNAFYRRNLAAGQKGLSIAFDLATHRGYDSDHSRVVGDVGKA
;
A
#
# COMPACT_ATOMS: atom_id res chain seq x y z
N MET A 1 -34.21 20.75 -24.53
CA MET A 1 -33.55 20.98 -23.22
C MET A 1 -33.22 19.62 -22.65
N SER A 2 -31.93 19.30 -22.49
CA SER A 2 -31.51 18.02 -21.90
C SER A 2 -31.64 18.14 -20.38
N GLN A 3 -32.59 17.44 -19.77
CA GLN A 3 -32.61 17.28 -18.31
C GLN A 3 -31.54 16.25 -17.96
N SER A 4 -30.43 16.70 -17.40
CA SER A 4 -29.48 15.79 -16.76
C SER A 4 -30.15 15.16 -15.54
N PRO A 5 -30.07 13.83 -15.37
CA PRO A 5 -30.66 13.16 -14.21
C PRO A 5 -29.99 13.63 -12.91
N ASP A 6 -30.82 13.90 -11.89
CA ASP A 6 -30.38 14.23 -10.54
C ASP A 6 -30.23 12.95 -9.72
N PHE A 7 -28.99 12.46 -9.61
CA PHE A 7 -28.67 11.24 -8.87
C PHE A 7 -28.80 11.40 -7.35
N THR A 8 -29.07 12.61 -6.82
CA THR A 8 -29.32 12.80 -5.39
C THR A 8 -30.75 12.44 -4.99
N THR A 9 -31.69 12.44 -5.94
CA THR A 9 -33.11 12.14 -5.73
C THR A 9 -33.57 10.85 -6.39
N MET A 10 -32.72 10.24 -7.23
CA MET A 10 -33.00 8.93 -7.82
C MET A 10 -32.85 7.81 -6.80
N ALA A 11 -33.97 7.15 -6.48
CA ALA A 11 -33.93 5.89 -5.77
C ALA A 11 -33.25 4.83 -6.65
N TYR A 12 -32.11 4.31 -6.19
CA TYR A 12 -31.55 3.08 -6.77
C TYR A 12 -32.55 1.97 -6.44
N GLY A 13 -33.39 1.57 -7.41
CA GLY A 13 -34.39 0.49 -7.28
C GLY A 13 -33.78 -0.90 -7.16
N LEU A 14 -32.63 -1.01 -6.48
CA LEU A 14 -31.89 -2.22 -6.24
C LEU A 14 -32.18 -2.68 -4.81
N ASP A 15 -33.15 -3.57 -4.67
CA ASP A 15 -33.36 -4.32 -3.43
C ASP A 15 -32.59 -5.63 -3.53
N PHE A 16 -31.41 -5.66 -2.91
CA PHE A 16 -30.62 -6.88 -2.83
C PHE A 16 -31.13 -7.72 -1.64
N PRO A 17 -31.32 -9.04 -1.82
CA PRO A 17 -31.56 -9.91 -0.68
C PRO A 17 -30.42 -9.76 0.32
N LYS A 18 -30.75 -9.67 1.60
CA LYS A 18 -29.81 -9.52 2.73
C LYS A 18 -29.76 -10.84 3.51
N PRO A 19 -29.17 -11.91 2.94
CA PRO A 19 -29.06 -13.16 3.65
C PRO A 19 -28.26 -12.95 4.94
N SER A 20 -28.68 -13.64 5.99
CA SER A 20 -27.92 -13.76 7.22
C SER A 20 -26.60 -14.48 6.98
N PHE A 21 -25.64 -14.29 7.89
CA PHE A 21 -24.37 -15.01 7.84
C PHE A 21 -24.57 -16.54 7.83
N ALA A 22 -25.58 -17.04 8.55
CA ALA A 22 -25.92 -18.46 8.58
C ALA A 22 -26.41 -18.99 7.21
N GLU A 23 -27.30 -18.24 6.53
CA GLU A 23 -27.77 -18.58 5.20
C GLU A 23 -26.64 -18.55 4.17
N TRP A 24 -25.76 -17.55 4.27
CA TRP A 24 -24.56 -17.46 3.45
C TRP A 24 -23.61 -18.65 3.69
N LYS A 25 -23.31 -18.98 4.96
CA LYS A 25 -22.46 -20.12 5.32
C LYS A 25 -23.01 -21.41 4.74
N ALA A 26 -24.29 -21.69 4.96
CA ALA A 26 -24.95 -22.89 4.46
C ALA A 26 -24.89 -22.97 2.92
N MET A 27 -25.05 -21.84 2.23
CA MET A 27 -24.92 -21.79 0.78
C MET A 27 -23.49 -22.10 0.32
N VAL A 28 -22.47 -21.49 0.94
CA VAL A 28 -21.06 -21.71 0.60
C VAL A 28 -20.67 -23.17 0.80
N GLU A 29 -21.02 -23.75 1.95
CA GLU A 29 -20.68 -25.14 2.26
C GLU A 29 -21.40 -26.10 1.30
N LYS A 30 -22.67 -25.84 0.97
CA LYS A 30 -23.43 -26.63 0.00
C LYS A 30 -22.84 -26.55 -1.41
N THR A 31 -22.44 -25.36 -1.86
CA THR A 31 -21.96 -25.14 -3.22
C THR A 31 -20.52 -25.60 -3.40
N THR A 32 -19.68 -25.48 -2.36
CA THR A 32 -18.24 -25.79 -2.46
C THR A 32 -17.89 -27.19 -1.94
N GLY A 33 -18.74 -27.80 -1.12
CA GLY A 33 -18.45 -29.07 -0.45
C GLY A 33 -17.38 -28.98 0.65
N LYS A 34 -16.95 -27.77 1.02
CA LYS A 34 -15.95 -27.50 2.06
C LYS A 34 -16.57 -26.71 3.20
N THR A 35 -16.12 -26.96 4.43
CA THR A 35 -16.53 -26.17 5.60
C THR A 35 -15.87 -24.80 5.59
N LEU A 36 -16.44 -23.84 6.32
CA LEU A 36 -15.89 -22.49 6.42
C LEU A 36 -14.44 -22.48 6.96
N GLU A 37 -14.13 -23.36 7.91
CA GLU A 37 -12.82 -23.48 8.53
C GLU A 37 -11.75 -23.90 7.51
N GLN A 38 -12.13 -24.70 6.51
CA GLN A 38 -11.25 -25.10 5.40
C GLN A 38 -10.97 -23.95 4.41
N TRP A 39 -11.71 -22.85 4.51
CA TRP A 39 -11.51 -21.63 3.72
C TRP A 39 -10.72 -20.56 4.46
N VAL A 40 -10.45 -20.75 5.75
CA VAL A 40 -9.59 -19.84 6.52
C VAL A 40 -8.17 -19.89 5.96
N TRP A 41 -7.63 -18.72 5.68
CA TRP A 41 -6.25 -18.58 5.22
C TRP A 41 -5.39 -18.00 6.34
N THR A 42 -4.44 -18.80 6.84
CA THR A 42 -3.44 -18.32 7.79
C THR A 42 -2.33 -17.57 7.05
N THR A 43 -2.13 -16.29 7.40
CA THR A 43 -1.04 -15.48 6.83
C THR A 43 0.33 -15.91 7.35
N MET A 44 1.41 -15.36 6.78
CA MET A 44 2.77 -15.60 7.28
C MET A 44 2.98 -15.10 8.71
N GLU A 45 2.17 -14.14 9.14
CA GLU A 45 2.11 -13.59 10.49
C GLU A 45 1.29 -14.46 11.47
N GLN A 46 0.82 -15.63 11.03
CA GLN A 46 -0.01 -16.55 11.83
C GLN A 46 -1.38 -15.94 12.21
N ILE A 47 -1.94 -15.12 11.32
CA ILE A 47 -3.28 -14.54 11.49
C ILE A 47 -4.25 -15.30 10.59
N ASP A 48 -5.32 -15.82 11.18
CA ASP A 48 -6.37 -16.49 10.46
C ASP A 48 -7.31 -15.48 9.79
N VAL A 49 -7.34 -15.49 8.47
CA VAL A 49 -8.19 -14.62 7.65
C VAL A 49 -9.46 -15.37 7.26
N ASN A 50 -10.60 -14.86 7.73
CA ASN A 50 -11.91 -15.40 7.39
C ASN A 50 -12.25 -15.09 5.92
N PRO A 51 -12.97 -15.99 5.22
CA PRO A 51 -13.37 -15.78 3.82
C PRO A 51 -14.44 -14.69 3.63
N LEU A 52 -15.06 -14.21 4.72
CA LEU A 52 -16.01 -13.10 4.73
C LEU A 52 -15.88 -12.33 6.05
N TYR A 53 -15.91 -11.01 5.96
CA TYR A 53 -16.05 -10.09 7.09
C TYR A 53 -17.31 -9.26 6.90
N THR A 54 -17.98 -8.97 8.01
CA THR A 54 -19.28 -8.32 8.10
C THR A 54 -19.21 -7.12 9.06
N ARG A 55 -20.34 -6.45 9.28
CA ARG A 55 -20.43 -5.39 10.28
C ARG A 55 -20.22 -5.91 11.70
N ASP A 56 -20.52 -7.18 11.94
CA ASP A 56 -20.42 -7.78 13.27
C ASP A 56 -18.94 -7.92 13.70
N ASP A 57 -18.05 -8.18 12.74
CA ASP A 57 -16.60 -8.31 12.97
C ASP A 57 -15.90 -7.01 13.41
N ILE A 58 -16.57 -5.86 13.24
CA ILE A 58 -16.00 -4.56 13.57
C ILE A 58 -16.69 -3.87 14.76
N GLN A 59 -17.69 -4.50 15.39
CA GLN A 59 -18.50 -3.86 16.44
C GLN A 59 -17.67 -3.43 17.65
N ASP A 60 -16.67 -4.23 18.02
CA ASP A 60 -15.82 -3.98 19.19
C ASP A 60 -14.59 -3.10 18.88
N LEU A 61 -14.42 -2.66 17.63
CA LEU A 61 -13.27 -1.85 17.23
C LEU A 61 -13.43 -0.40 17.68
N LYS A 62 -12.73 -0.04 18.75
CA LYS A 62 -12.74 1.32 19.35
C LYS A 62 -12.11 2.41 18.48
N HIS A 63 -11.47 2.04 17.37
CA HIS A 63 -10.64 2.95 16.59
C HIS A 63 -11.23 3.40 15.25
N LEU A 64 -12.48 3.02 14.94
CA LEU A 64 -13.10 3.34 13.66
C LEU A 64 -13.47 4.82 13.50
N GLY A 65 -13.71 5.52 14.61
CA GLY A 65 -14.10 6.93 14.63
C GLY A 65 -12.95 7.94 14.53
N TYR A 66 -11.69 7.50 14.42
CA TYR A 66 -10.54 8.40 14.35
C TYR A 66 -10.48 9.13 13.00
N VAL A 67 -9.78 10.27 13.00
CA VAL A 67 -9.49 11.08 11.80
C VAL A 67 -7.98 11.15 11.56
N ALA A 68 -7.58 11.44 10.32
CA ALA A 68 -6.18 11.64 9.99
C ALA A 68 -5.62 12.91 10.66
N GLY A 69 -4.33 12.94 10.96
CA GLY A 69 -3.66 14.10 11.55
C GLY A 69 -3.91 14.31 13.05
N VAL A 70 -4.61 13.39 13.73
CA VAL A 70 -4.84 13.42 15.18
C VAL A 70 -4.28 12.14 15.81
N PRO A 71 -3.52 12.21 16.93
CA PRO A 71 -3.04 11.02 17.62
C PRO A 71 -4.17 10.00 17.91
N PRO A 72 -3.91 8.69 17.77
CA PRO A 72 -2.63 8.04 17.49
C PRO A 72 -2.37 7.82 15.97
N PHE A 73 -2.95 8.65 15.10
CA PHE A 73 -2.66 8.69 13.66
C PHE A 73 -3.01 7.43 12.86
N LEU A 74 -4.00 6.65 13.32
CA LEU A 74 -4.42 5.40 12.68
C LEU A 74 -4.90 5.57 11.23
N ARG A 75 -5.33 6.78 10.86
CA ARG A 75 -5.78 7.12 9.50
C ARG A 75 -4.78 7.99 8.72
N GLY A 76 -3.57 8.13 9.25
CA GLY A 76 -2.48 8.88 8.64
C GLY A 76 -2.01 10.08 9.47
N PRO A 77 -0.76 10.52 9.27
CA PRO A 77 -0.13 11.57 10.08
C PRO A 77 -0.59 13.00 9.76
N TYR A 78 -1.24 13.25 8.62
CA TYR A 78 -1.64 14.59 8.19
C TYR A 78 -3.16 14.69 7.94
N PRO A 79 -3.86 15.78 8.31
CA PRO A 79 -5.32 15.86 8.20
C PRO A 79 -5.88 15.64 6.78
N ALA A 80 -5.20 16.16 5.77
CA ALA A 80 -5.66 16.09 4.37
C ALA A 80 -4.99 14.99 3.55
N MET A 81 -3.99 14.30 4.10
CA MET A 81 -3.21 13.25 3.45
C MET A 81 -2.93 13.55 1.96
N TYR A 82 -3.27 12.63 1.07
CA TYR A 82 -2.98 12.71 -0.36
C TYR A 82 -3.98 13.55 -1.16
N VAL A 83 -5.03 14.08 -0.51
CA VAL A 83 -5.97 15.02 -1.17
C VAL A 83 -5.26 16.33 -1.50
N THR A 84 -4.38 16.81 -0.61
CA THR A 84 -3.61 18.04 -0.83
C THR A 84 -2.21 17.80 -1.36
N GLN A 85 -1.54 16.72 -0.91
CA GLN A 85 -0.17 16.44 -1.30
C GLN A 85 0.05 14.92 -1.42
N PRO A 86 0.23 14.38 -2.65
CA PRO A 86 0.50 12.95 -2.81
C PRO A 86 1.85 12.57 -2.18
N TRP A 87 2.04 11.27 -1.96
CA TRP A 87 3.32 10.75 -1.53
C TRP A 87 4.44 11.12 -2.52
N THR A 88 5.67 11.20 -2.02
CA THR A 88 6.81 11.57 -2.87
C THR A 88 7.23 10.36 -3.69
N VAL A 89 7.20 10.48 -5.02
CA VAL A 89 7.89 9.51 -5.90
C VAL A 89 9.39 9.67 -5.67
N ARG A 90 9.98 8.68 -5.01
CA ARG A 90 11.38 8.68 -4.56
C ARG A 90 12.05 7.37 -4.97
N GLN A 91 12.55 7.32 -6.20
CA GLN A 91 13.27 6.15 -6.69
C GLN A 91 14.65 6.06 -6.06
N TYR A 92 14.97 4.88 -5.53
CA TYR A 92 16.31 4.54 -5.08
C TYR A 92 17.19 4.24 -6.29
N ALA A 93 18.27 4.99 -6.44
CA ALA A 93 19.17 4.88 -7.57
C ALA A 93 20.56 5.40 -7.22
N GLY A 94 21.56 4.85 -7.90
CA GLY A 94 22.96 5.23 -7.81
C GLY A 94 23.80 4.08 -8.33
N PHE A 95 24.75 4.37 -9.21
CA PHE A 95 25.67 3.39 -9.78
C PHE A 95 26.85 4.11 -10.43
N SER A 96 27.96 3.38 -10.60
CA SER A 96 29.18 3.85 -11.25
C SER A 96 29.73 5.12 -10.60
N THR A 97 29.89 6.21 -11.35
CA THR A 97 30.47 7.48 -10.86
C THR A 97 29.41 8.49 -10.43
N ALA A 98 29.85 9.52 -9.71
CA ALA A 98 28.98 10.62 -9.29
C ALA A 98 28.37 11.37 -10.49
N GLU A 99 29.12 11.55 -11.57
CA GLU A 99 28.67 12.25 -12.78
C GLU A 99 27.57 11.46 -13.51
N GLU A 100 27.75 10.15 -13.68
CA GLU A 100 26.76 9.29 -14.35
C GLU A 100 25.49 9.16 -13.52
N SER A 101 25.65 8.99 -12.21
CA SER A 101 24.55 9.03 -11.24
C SER A 101 23.82 10.37 -11.29
N ASN A 102 24.51 11.50 -11.32
CA ASN A 102 23.90 12.83 -11.43
C ASN A 102 23.10 12.99 -12.73
N ALA A 103 23.67 12.58 -13.86
CA ALA A 103 22.98 12.62 -15.15
C ALA A 103 21.72 11.74 -15.14
N PHE A 104 21.77 10.58 -14.49
CA PHE A 104 20.61 9.72 -14.28
C PHE A 104 19.54 10.38 -13.40
N TYR A 105 19.94 10.97 -12.27
CA TYR A 105 19.03 11.69 -11.36
C TYR A 105 18.29 12.82 -12.06
N ARG A 106 19.00 13.64 -12.85
CA ARG A 106 18.40 14.75 -13.61
C ARG A 106 17.38 14.25 -14.64
N ARG A 107 17.67 13.14 -15.33
CA ARG A 107 16.71 12.51 -16.26
C ARG A 107 15.46 12.05 -15.53
N ASN A 108 15.59 11.42 -14.36
CA ASN A 108 14.43 10.96 -13.62
C ASN A 108 13.60 12.11 -13.05
N LEU A 109 14.24 13.17 -12.57
CA LEU A 109 13.55 14.39 -12.13
C LEU A 109 12.75 15.00 -13.28
N ALA A 110 13.34 15.10 -14.48
CA ALA A 110 12.64 15.56 -15.67
C ALA A 110 11.49 14.62 -16.09
N ALA A 111 11.58 13.33 -15.75
CA ALA A 111 10.55 12.32 -16.00
C ALA A 111 9.50 12.20 -14.86
N GLY A 112 9.52 13.08 -13.86
CA GLY A 112 8.49 13.15 -12.81
C GLY A 112 8.86 12.54 -11.46
N GLN A 113 10.09 12.05 -11.26
CA GLN A 113 10.60 11.77 -9.92
C GLN A 113 10.62 13.08 -9.11
N LYS A 114 10.21 13.03 -7.84
CA LYS A 114 10.12 14.22 -6.98
C LYS A 114 11.23 14.28 -5.93
N GLY A 115 11.61 13.13 -5.36
CA GLY A 115 12.68 13.04 -4.36
C GLY A 115 13.82 12.16 -4.85
N LEU A 116 15.07 12.55 -4.59
CA LEU A 116 16.24 11.68 -4.82
C LEU A 116 16.47 10.73 -3.64
N SER A 117 16.94 9.52 -3.92
CA SER A 117 17.39 8.56 -2.91
C SER A 117 18.61 7.84 -3.46
N ILE A 118 19.75 8.05 -2.80
CA ILE A 118 21.07 7.72 -3.34
C ILE A 118 21.47 6.32 -2.87
N ALA A 119 21.76 5.43 -3.82
CA ALA A 119 22.43 4.17 -3.56
C ALA A 119 23.94 4.38 -3.62
N PHE A 120 24.64 3.97 -2.56
CA PHE A 120 26.10 3.97 -2.51
C PHE A 120 26.62 2.57 -2.79
N ASP A 121 27.86 2.47 -3.29
CA ASP A 121 28.52 1.19 -3.45
C ASP A 121 28.94 0.58 -2.11
N LEU A 122 29.29 -0.70 -2.13
CA LEU A 122 29.64 -1.43 -0.90
C LEU A 122 30.93 -0.88 -0.25
N ALA A 123 31.86 -0.35 -1.05
CA ALA A 123 33.09 0.28 -0.56
C ALA A 123 32.77 1.49 0.34
N THR A 124 31.94 2.41 -0.17
CA THR A 124 31.46 3.60 0.54
C THR A 124 30.68 3.22 1.78
N HIS A 125 29.76 2.24 1.68
CA HIS A 125 29.00 1.75 2.84
C HIS A 125 29.89 1.24 3.97
N ARG A 126 31.05 0.68 3.64
CA ARG A 126 31.99 0.10 4.61
C ARG A 126 33.14 1.04 4.98
N GLY A 127 33.16 2.27 4.46
CA GLY A 127 34.16 3.29 4.77
C GLY A 127 35.53 3.06 4.14
N TYR A 128 35.60 2.36 2.99
CA TYR A 128 36.82 2.25 2.21
C TYR A 128 36.84 3.27 1.07
N ASP A 129 37.98 3.92 0.88
CA ASP A 129 38.26 4.70 -0.33
C ASP A 129 38.35 3.78 -1.55
N SER A 130 38.06 4.32 -2.73
CA SER A 130 37.98 3.54 -3.97
C SER A 130 39.32 2.93 -4.41
N ASP A 131 40.44 3.45 -3.94
CA ASP A 131 41.78 2.91 -4.22
C ASP A 131 42.22 1.84 -3.20
N HIS A 132 41.39 1.54 -2.20
CA HIS A 132 41.70 0.54 -1.20
C HIS A 132 41.69 -0.88 -1.81
N SER A 133 42.81 -1.60 -1.66
CA SER A 133 43.07 -2.90 -2.31
C SER A 133 41.99 -3.97 -2.13
N ARG A 134 41.26 -3.91 -1.01
CA ARG A 134 40.18 -4.86 -0.66
C ARG A 134 38.86 -4.66 -1.42
N VAL A 135 38.66 -3.53 -2.10
CA VAL A 135 37.33 -3.15 -2.64
C VAL A 135 37.33 -2.84 -4.13
N VAL A 136 38.43 -3.07 -4.85
CA VAL A 136 38.55 -2.82 -6.31
C VAL A 136 37.40 -3.47 -7.10
N GLY A 137 36.89 -4.61 -6.64
CA GLY A 137 35.75 -5.30 -7.26
C GLY A 137 34.38 -4.69 -6.96
N ASP A 138 34.26 -3.88 -5.92
CA ASP A 138 33.02 -3.33 -5.37
C ASP A 138 32.81 -1.84 -5.74
N VAL A 139 33.87 -1.14 -6.15
CA VAL A 139 33.82 0.29 -6.50
C VAL A 139 32.86 0.56 -7.64
N GLY A 140 31.93 1.49 -7.43
CA GLY A 140 30.92 1.91 -8.40
C GLY A 140 29.87 0.84 -8.72
N LYS A 141 29.81 -0.26 -7.95
CA LYS A 141 28.82 -1.31 -8.12
C LYS A 141 27.80 -1.24 -6.98
N ALA A 142 26.55 -1.00 -7.37
CA ALA A 142 25.37 -1.02 -6.51
C ALA A 142 24.46 -2.19 -6.92
#